data_AF-A0A917T1X8-F1
#
_entry.id   AF-A0A917T1X8-F1
#
_cell.length_a   1.000
_cell.length_b   1.000
_cell.length_c   1.000
_cell.angle_alpha   90.00
_cell.angle_beta   90.00
_cell.angle_gamma   90.00
#
_symmetry.space_group_name_H-M   'P 1'
#
loop_
_entity.id
_entity.type
_entity.pdbx_description
1 polymer ?
#
loop_
_entity_poly.entity_id
_entity_poly.type
_entity_poly.pdbx_seq_one_letter_code
_entity_poly.pdbx_strand_id
1 'polypeptide(L)'
;MCVARGFCLFVATAMLVVSSLVLTHGWMLGHEATIRLVPEFRAMVPSTALCFALLGIAFLQLFLPRGRVVTSSVAWITGVVVMICVANLATVYVVGGSGIDWVFRASRFGTDRMAIMTSVGLIVCSACILAILTFRDRASDTMTFVALLGFSTSLSVVAGHAFDARSLYKMRLFDGVSLPSALLFALFFAAVALLQIQHDE
;
A
#
# COMPACT_ATOMS: atom_id res chain seq x y z
N MET A 1 -23.59 8.22 -2.79
CA MET A 1 -22.99 8.46 -1.45
C MET A 1 -22.83 7.21 -0.56
N CYS A 2 -23.89 6.47 -0.19
CA CYS A 2 -23.75 5.34 0.76
C CYS A 2 -22.88 4.18 0.25
N VAL A 3 -22.95 3.85 -1.04
CA VAL A 3 -22.22 2.70 -1.62
C VAL A 3 -20.70 2.95 -1.69
N ALA A 4 -20.25 4.10 -2.20
CA ALA A 4 -18.81 4.39 -2.28
C ALA A 4 -18.20 4.58 -0.89
N ARG A 5 -18.92 5.24 0.03
CA ARG A 5 -18.46 5.34 1.42
C ARG A 5 -18.33 3.96 2.08
N GLY A 6 -19.31 3.09 1.89
CA GLY A 6 -19.25 1.71 2.37
C GLY A 6 -18.07 0.94 1.80
N PHE A 7 -17.83 1.07 0.49
CA PHE A 7 -16.69 0.44 -0.18
C PHE A 7 -15.34 0.98 0.33
N CYS A 8 -15.18 2.29 0.49
CA CYS A 8 -13.95 2.87 1.03
C CYS A 8 -13.68 2.43 2.47
N LEU A 9 -14.71 2.34 3.31
CA LEU A 9 -14.58 1.81 4.68
C LEU A 9 -14.18 0.33 4.66
N PHE A 10 -14.77 -0.48 3.77
CA PHE A 10 -14.37 -1.87 3.57
C PHE A 10 -12.91 -1.98 3.15
N VAL A 11 -12.45 -1.17 2.20
CA VAL A 11 -11.05 -1.19 1.74
C VAL A 11 -10.09 -0.76 2.86
N ALA A 12 -10.40 0.32 3.58
CA ALA A 12 -9.56 0.81 4.66
C ALA A 12 -9.45 -0.19 5.82
N THR A 13 -10.56 -0.86 6.17
CA THR A 13 -10.57 -1.94 7.16
C THR A 13 -9.82 -3.18 6.66
N ALA A 14 -9.97 -3.56 5.40
CA ALA A 14 -9.22 -4.67 4.80
C ALA A 14 -7.70 -4.42 4.83
N MET A 15 -7.25 -3.21 4.48
CA MET A 15 -5.84 -2.82 4.58
C MET A 15 -5.31 -3.00 6.00
N LEU A 16 -6.06 -2.54 7.00
CA LEU A 16 -5.69 -2.67 8.41
C LEU A 16 -5.62 -4.14 8.84
N VAL A 17 -6.69 -4.91 8.61
CA VAL A 17 -6.80 -6.30 9.07
C VAL A 17 -5.77 -7.19 8.39
N VAL A 18 -5.66 -7.14 7.06
CA VAL A 18 -4.69 -7.96 6.31
C VAL A 18 -3.27 -7.65 6.77
N SER A 19 -2.94 -6.37 6.93
CA SER A 19 -1.60 -5.96 7.39
C SER A 19 -1.31 -6.39 8.83
N SER A 20 -2.27 -6.26 9.74
CA SER A 20 -2.13 -6.72 11.11
C SER A 20 -1.97 -8.23 11.20
N LEU A 21 -2.69 -9.00 10.37
CA LEU A 21 -2.53 -10.46 10.28
C LEU A 21 -1.15 -10.85 9.74
N VAL A 22 -0.66 -10.15 8.71
CA VAL A 22 0.70 -10.37 8.18
C VAL A 22 1.77 -10.10 9.24
N LEU A 23 1.63 -9.02 10.02
CA LEU A 23 2.59 -8.70 11.10
C LEU A 23 2.55 -9.71 12.24
N THR A 24 1.36 -10.04 12.74
CA THR A 24 1.19 -10.90 13.92
C THR A 24 1.31 -12.39 13.59
N HIS A 25 0.49 -12.89 12.68
CA HIS A 25 0.51 -14.30 12.30
C HIS A 25 1.69 -14.64 11.39
N GLY A 26 1.98 -13.77 10.43
CA GLY A 26 3.05 -14.00 9.48
C GLY A 26 4.43 -13.97 10.11
N TRP A 27 4.80 -12.82 10.67
CA TRP A 27 6.16 -12.59 11.15
C TRP A 27 6.40 -12.94 12.63
N MET A 28 5.44 -12.71 13.53
CA MET A 28 5.63 -13.08 14.94
C MET A 28 5.49 -14.60 15.18
N LEU A 29 4.47 -15.23 14.58
CA LEU A 29 4.24 -16.68 14.72
C LEU A 29 4.98 -17.53 13.66
N GLY A 30 5.54 -16.90 12.61
CA GLY A 30 6.32 -17.59 11.58
C GLY A 30 5.49 -18.38 10.58
N HIS A 31 4.21 -18.05 10.39
CA HIS A 31 3.37 -18.74 9.41
C HIS A 31 3.62 -18.20 7.99
N GLU A 32 4.33 -18.96 7.17
CA GLU A 32 4.68 -18.55 5.80
C GLU A 32 3.46 -18.35 4.88
N ALA A 33 2.39 -19.12 5.09
CA ALA A 33 1.16 -19.03 4.30
C ALA A 33 0.52 -17.62 4.39
N THR A 34 0.61 -16.97 5.55
CA THR A 34 0.04 -15.63 5.76
C THR A 34 0.85 -14.51 5.11
N ILE A 35 2.16 -14.71 4.91
CA ILE A 35 3.03 -13.69 4.30
C ILE A 35 3.14 -13.84 2.78
N ARG A 36 3.04 -15.06 2.22
CA ARG A 36 3.21 -15.33 0.78
C ARG A 36 1.91 -15.66 0.03
N LEU A 37 0.85 -16.12 0.72
CA LEU A 37 -0.34 -16.79 0.16
C LEU A 37 -0.05 -18.09 -0.62
N VAL A 38 0.92 -18.05 -1.52
CA VAL A 38 1.43 -19.19 -2.29
C VAL A 38 2.92 -19.33 -2.01
N PRO A 39 3.45 -20.53 -1.69
CA PRO A 39 4.85 -20.70 -1.28
C PRO A 39 5.89 -20.14 -2.27
N GLU A 40 5.58 -20.15 -3.58
CA GLU A 40 6.48 -19.65 -4.62
C GLU A 40 6.50 -18.11 -4.77
N PHE A 41 5.60 -17.40 -4.10
CA PHE A 41 5.50 -15.94 -4.21
C PHE A 41 6.35 -15.22 -3.16
N ARG A 42 6.69 -13.97 -3.49
CA ARG A 42 7.37 -13.04 -2.57
C ARG A 42 6.49 -12.73 -1.38
N ALA A 43 7.10 -12.75 -0.19
CA ALA A 43 6.42 -12.44 1.05
C ALA A 43 6.15 -10.94 1.17
N MET A 44 5.02 -10.58 1.79
CA MET A 44 4.77 -9.22 2.24
C MET A 44 5.65 -8.92 3.47
N VAL A 45 6.68 -8.09 3.27
CA VAL A 45 7.64 -7.75 4.33
C VAL A 45 7.00 -6.85 5.41
N PRO A 46 7.54 -6.84 6.64
CA PRO A 46 6.96 -6.09 7.76
C PRO A 46 6.82 -4.60 7.50
N SER A 47 7.80 -3.95 6.86
CA SER A 47 7.73 -2.54 6.51
C SER A 47 6.52 -2.22 5.62
N THR A 48 6.23 -3.10 4.65
CA THR A 48 5.10 -2.96 3.74
C THR A 48 3.78 -3.12 4.48
N ALA A 49 3.67 -4.15 5.34
CA ALA A 49 2.47 -4.35 6.16
C ALA A 49 2.23 -3.16 7.10
N LEU A 50 3.27 -2.66 7.76
CA LEU A 50 3.15 -1.47 8.61
C LEU A 50 2.64 -0.26 7.81
N CYS A 51 3.19 -0.01 6.61
CA CYS A 51 2.74 1.08 5.75
C CYS A 51 1.27 0.94 5.35
N PHE A 52 0.81 -0.25 4.97
CA PHE A 52 -0.60 -0.48 4.63
C PHE A 52 -1.52 -0.34 5.84
N ALA A 53 -1.12 -0.80 7.02
CA ALA A 53 -1.88 -0.59 8.25
C ALA A 53 -2.04 0.90 8.56
N LEU A 54 -0.95 1.66 8.50
CA LEU A 54 -0.94 3.11 8.69
C LEU A 54 -1.82 3.83 7.66
N LEU A 55 -1.70 3.49 6.37
CA LEU A 55 -2.58 4.03 5.34
C LEU A 55 -4.06 3.67 5.57
N GLY A 56 -4.36 2.45 6.02
CA GLY A 56 -5.72 2.06 6.39
C GLY A 56 -6.29 2.94 7.52
N ILE A 57 -5.50 3.22 8.56
CA ILE A 57 -5.88 4.15 9.65
C ILE A 57 -6.13 5.56 9.10
N ALA A 58 -5.19 6.08 8.30
CA ALA A 58 -5.31 7.40 7.70
C ALA A 58 -6.55 7.50 6.79
N PHE A 59 -6.86 6.43 6.05
CA PHE A 59 -8.01 6.39 5.16
C PHE A 59 -9.33 6.31 5.93
N LEU A 60 -9.40 5.55 7.02
CA LEU A 60 -10.55 5.54 7.93
C LEU A 60 -10.80 6.92 8.57
N GLN A 61 -9.72 7.62 8.94
CA GLN A 61 -9.81 8.97 9.53
C GLN A 61 -10.44 10.00 8.58
N LEU A 62 -10.42 9.79 7.25
CA LEU A 62 -11.11 10.67 6.30
C LEU A 62 -12.63 10.70 6.48
N PHE A 63 -13.21 9.68 7.12
CA PHE A 63 -14.66 9.56 7.35
C PHE A 63 -15.11 10.06 8.73
N LEU A 64 -14.18 10.49 9.59
CA LEU A 64 -14.48 11.10 10.89
C LEU A 64 -14.81 12.59 10.73
N PRO A 65 -15.51 13.20 11.70
CA PRO A 65 -15.71 14.66 11.72
C PRO A 65 -14.38 15.39 11.63
N ARG A 66 -14.23 16.26 10.63
CA ARG A 66 -12.98 17.00 10.41
C ARG A 66 -12.72 17.94 11.57
N GLY A 67 -11.51 17.86 12.11
CA GLY A 67 -10.97 18.80 13.09
C GLY A 67 -9.46 18.86 12.94
N ARG A 68 -8.84 19.89 13.51
CA ARG A 68 -7.38 20.11 13.42
C ARG A 68 -6.57 18.87 13.83
N VAL A 69 -7.06 18.13 14.83
CA VAL A 69 -6.44 16.88 15.32
C VAL A 69 -6.46 15.79 14.25
N VAL A 70 -7.59 15.56 13.58
CA VAL A 70 -7.73 14.53 12.54
C VAL A 70 -6.85 14.87 11.34
N THR A 71 -6.89 16.13 10.87
CA THR A 71 -6.06 16.58 9.74
C THR A 71 -4.57 16.42 10.04
N SER A 72 -4.14 16.82 11.24
CA SER A 72 -2.74 16.68 11.66
C SER A 72 -2.34 15.21 11.83
N SER A 73 -3.22 14.35 12.35
CA SER A 73 -2.99 12.91 12.47
C SER A 73 -2.79 12.27 11.10
N VAL A 74 -3.70 12.52 10.14
CA VAL A 74 -3.59 11.97 8.77
C VAL A 74 -2.29 12.43 8.10
N ALA A 75 -1.94 13.71 8.23
CA ALA A 75 -0.70 14.25 7.70
C ALA A 75 0.55 13.61 8.33
N TRP A 76 0.55 13.41 9.64
CA TRP A 76 1.64 12.70 10.34
C TRP A 76 1.77 11.25 9.89
N ILE A 77 0.66 10.50 9.84
CA ILE A 77 0.65 9.08 9.48
C ILE A 77 1.16 8.90 8.04
N THR A 78 0.62 9.65 7.09
CA THR A 78 1.06 9.62 5.69
C THR A 78 2.52 10.07 5.55
N GLY A 79 2.96 11.06 6.33
CA GLY A 79 4.36 11.49 6.39
C GLY A 79 5.31 10.39 6.86
N VAL A 80 4.93 9.61 7.88
CA VAL A 80 5.70 8.43 8.34
C VAL A 80 5.77 7.37 7.25
N VAL A 81 4.67 7.08 6.56
CA VAL A 81 4.66 6.12 5.44
C VAL A 81 5.61 6.56 4.33
N VAL A 82 5.56 7.84 3.94
CA VAL A 82 6.46 8.41 2.93
C VAL A 82 7.92 8.31 3.40
N MET A 83 8.21 8.64 4.66
CA MET A 83 9.55 8.53 5.22
C MET A 83 10.10 7.09 5.13
N ILE A 84 9.30 6.08 5.51
CA ILE A 84 9.68 4.67 5.40
C ILE A 84 9.97 4.30 3.94
N CYS A 85 9.12 4.73 3.01
CA CYS A 85 9.29 4.44 1.59
C CYS A 85 10.54 5.12 1.00
N VAL A 86 10.80 6.38 1.34
CA VAL A 86 12.00 7.12 0.91
C VAL A 86 13.25 6.48 1.49
N ALA A 87 13.22 6.09 2.77
CA ALA A 87 14.33 5.38 3.40
C ALA A 87 14.57 4.02 2.72
N ASN A 88 13.51 3.26 2.37
CA ASN A 88 13.66 2.03 1.60
C ASN A 88 14.33 2.30 0.24
N LEU A 89 13.84 3.27 -0.53
CA LEU A 89 14.44 3.64 -1.81
C LEU A 89 15.91 4.04 -1.65
N ALA A 90 16.23 4.88 -0.67
CA ALA A 90 17.60 5.29 -0.37
C ALA A 90 18.49 4.07 -0.07
N THR A 91 18.04 3.14 0.77
CA THR A 91 18.82 1.92 1.07
C THR A 91 19.03 1.02 -0.16
N VAL A 92 18.03 0.91 -1.04
CA VAL A 92 18.14 0.12 -2.27
C VAL A 92 19.19 0.72 -3.22
N TYR A 93 19.25 2.05 -3.34
CA TYR A 93 20.21 2.73 -4.21
C TYR A 93 21.62 2.86 -3.60
N VAL A 94 21.74 3.08 -2.28
CA VAL A 94 23.01 3.34 -1.61
C VAL A 94 23.71 2.05 -1.15
N VAL A 95 22.95 1.09 -0.60
CA VAL A 95 23.49 -0.11 0.07
C VAL A 95 23.46 -1.35 -0.85
N GLY A 96 23.05 -1.20 -2.10
CA GLY A 96 23.12 -2.27 -3.10
C GLY A 96 21.99 -3.31 -3.00
N GLY A 97 20.88 -2.98 -2.34
CA GLY A 97 19.62 -3.71 -2.53
C GLY A 97 18.98 -4.36 -1.30
N SER A 98 19.49 -4.17 -0.09
CA SER A 98 18.96 -4.90 1.08
C SER A 98 17.65 -4.33 1.66
N GLY A 99 17.17 -3.16 1.20
CA GLY A 99 15.94 -2.53 1.70
C GLY A 99 16.02 -2.12 3.18
N ILE A 100 14.97 -1.46 3.67
CA ILE A 100 14.92 -1.01 5.08
C ILE A 100 14.73 -2.18 6.06
N ASP A 101 14.08 -3.25 5.63
CA ASP A 101 13.82 -4.44 6.45
C ASP A 101 15.11 -5.15 6.90
N TRP A 102 16.22 -4.98 6.17
CA TRP A 102 17.53 -5.50 6.58
C TRP A 102 18.06 -4.85 7.86
N VAL A 103 17.71 -3.59 8.11
CA VAL A 103 18.11 -2.87 9.34
C VAL A 103 17.46 -3.51 10.58
N PHE A 104 16.28 -4.09 10.42
CA PHE A 104 15.58 -4.78 11.50
C PHE A 104 16.15 -6.18 11.83
N ARG A 105 17.14 -6.66 11.04
CA ARG A 105 18.08 -7.76 11.31
C ARG A 105 17.58 -8.88 12.24
N ALA A 106 16.35 -9.38 12.05
CA ALA A 106 16.02 -10.71 12.54
C ALA A 106 16.48 -11.71 11.47
N SER A 107 17.29 -12.67 11.86
CA SER A 107 17.78 -13.78 11.03
C SER A 107 16.67 -14.61 10.34
N ARG A 108 15.39 -14.28 10.58
CA ARG A 108 14.19 -14.89 10.01
C ARG A 108 13.68 -14.21 8.72
N PHE A 109 14.17 -13.03 8.35
CA PHE A 109 13.62 -12.25 7.22
C PHE A 109 14.08 -12.69 5.83
N GLY A 110 15.03 -13.64 5.72
CA GLY A 110 15.49 -14.18 4.44
C GLY A 110 16.05 -13.11 3.50
N THR A 111 15.84 -13.30 2.19
CA THR A 111 16.21 -12.34 1.12
C THR A 111 15.04 -11.45 0.69
N ASP A 112 13.91 -11.50 1.40
CA ASP A 112 12.73 -10.71 1.05
C ASP A 112 12.93 -9.24 1.46
N ARG A 113 12.50 -8.35 0.57
CA ARG A 113 12.65 -6.90 0.71
C ARG A 113 11.44 -6.21 0.10
N MET A 114 11.17 -4.99 0.57
CA MET A 114 10.16 -4.13 -0.03
C MET A 114 10.56 -3.73 -1.45
N ALA A 115 9.75 -4.10 -2.45
CA ALA A 115 9.98 -3.73 -3.84
C ALA A 115 9.93 -2.21 -4.07
N ILE A 116 10.68 -1.76 -5.08
CA ILE A 116 10.73 -0.36 -5.50
C ILE A 116 9.32 0.13 -5.87
N MET A 117 8.58 -0.64 -6.67
CA MET A 117 7.23 -0.27 -7.08
C MET A 117 6.24 -0.24 -5.91
N THR A 118 6.43 -1.06 -4.88
CA THR A 118 5.62 -0.98 -3.66
C THR A 118 5.87 0.34 -2.92
N SER A 119 7.13 0.78 -2.79
CA SER A 119 7.45 2.08 -2.18
C SER A 119 6.85 3.25 -2.96
N VAL A 120 6.96 3.23 -4.29
CA VAL A 120 6.35 4.26 -5.15
C VAL A 120 4.84 4.24 -5.00
N GLY A 121 4.20 3.07 -5.05
CA GLY A 121 2.76 2.92 -4.88
C GLY A 121 2.25 3.48 -3.55
N LEU A 122 2.94 3.21 -2.44
CA LEU A 122 2.58 3.73 -1.12
C LEU A 122 2.76 5.25 -1.01
N ILE A 123 3.78 5.82 -1.64
CA ILE A 123 3.95 7.28 -1.72
C ILE A 123 2.78 7.91 -2.48
N VAL A 124 2.38 7.31 -3.60
CA VAL A 124 1.23 7.77 -4.39
C VAL A 124 -0.07 7.63 -3.57
N CYS A 125 -0.27 6.53 -2.84
CA CYS A 125 -1.43 6.37 -1.97
C CYS A 125 -1.48 7.45 -0.88
N SER A 126 -0.35 7.73 -0.21
CA SER A 126 -0.23 8.83 0.76
C SER A 126 -0.60 10.17 0.15
N ALA A 127 -0.12 10.46 -1.07
CA ALA A 127 -0.46 11.68 -1.79
C ALA A 127 -1.95 11.77 -2.11
N CYS A 128 -2.59 10.67 -2.53
CA CYS A 128 -4.04 10.61 -2.76
C CYS A 128 -4.84 10.90 -1.46
N ILE A 129 -4.46 10.31 -0.32
CA ILE A 129 -5.12 10.58 0.96
C ILE A 129 -5.00 12.05 1.34
N LEU A 130 -3.80 12.63 1.21
CA LEU A 130 -3.55 14.04 1.50
C LEU A 130 -4.33 14.97 0.55
N ALA A 131 -4.44 14.61 -0.72
CA ALA A 131 -5.22 15.35 -1.71
C ALA A 131 -6.72 15.34 -1.34
N ILE A 132 -7.30 14.19 -0.98
CA ILE A 132 -8.69 14.09 -0.52
C ILE A 132 -8.92 14.92 0.75
N LEU A 133 -7.94 14.92 1.66
CA LEU A 133 -8.02 15.68 2.91
C LEU A 133 -8.03 17.19 2.65
N THR A 134 -7.19 17.66 1.72
CA THR A 134 -6.91 19.09 1.49
C THR A 134 -7.86 19.72 0.46
N PHE A 135 -8.18 19.00 -0.63
CA PHE A 135 -8.91 19.51 -1.79
C PHE A 135 -10.32 18.91 -1.89
N ARG A 136 -11.08 18.99 -0.80
CA ARG A 136 -12.41 18.35 -0.65
C ARG A 136 -13.38 18.63 -1.81
N ASP A 137 -13.35 19.83 -2.38
CA ASP A 137 -14.37 20.32 -3.31
C ASP A 137 -13.89 20.36 -4.77
N ARG A 138 -12.71 19.80 -5.07
CA ARG A 138 -12.26 19.62 -6.45
C ARG A 138 -11.94 18.16 -6.68
N ALA A 139 -12.83 17.48 -7.38
CA ALA A 139 -12.40 16.37 -8.23
C ALA A 139 -11.37 16.96 -9.20
N SER A 140 -10.10 16.62 -8.98
CA SER A 140 -9.08 16.98 -9.95
C SER A 140 -9.00 15.83 -10.92
N ASP A 141 -9.13 16.11 -12.22
CA ASP A 141 -8.86 15.14 -13.29
C ASP A 141 -7.54 14.39 -13.06
N THR A 142 -6.56 15.08 -12.48
CA THR A 142 -5.28 14.51 -12.06
C THR A 142 -5.44 13.33 -11.10
N MET A 143 -6.31 13.45 -10.10
CA MET A 143 -6.48 12.42 -9.08
C MET A 143 -7.24 11.21 -9.63
N THR A 144 -8.23 11.43 -10.48
CA THR A 144 -8.92 10.37 -11.23
C THR A 144 -7.95 9.64 -12.15
N PHE A 145 -7.12 10.39 -12.89
CA PHE A 145 -6.08 9.82 -13.75
C PHE A 145 -5.07 8.99 -12.95
N VAL A 146 -4.56 9.51 -11.83
CA VAL A 146 -3.64 8.78 -10.93
C VAL A 146 -4.30 7.52 -10.38
N ALA A 147 -5.57 7.57 -10.00
CA ALA A 147 -6.29 6.40 -9.49
C ALA A 147 -6.47 5.33 -10.57
N LEU A 148 -6.83 5.71 -11.79
CA LEU A 148 -6.97 4.77 -12.92
C LEU A 148 -5.62 4.16 -13.33
N LEU A 149 -4.55 4.96 -13.36
CA LEU A 149 -3.20 4.45 -13.60
C LEU A 149 -2.75 3.49 -12.49
N GLY A 150 -2.94 3.86 -11.23
CA GLY A 150 -2.61 3.00 -10.09
C GLY A 150 -3.41 1.70 -10.08
N PHE A 151 -4.71 1.77 -10.41
CA PHE A 151 -5.58 0.61 -10.52
C PHE A 151 -5.15 -0.33 -11.66
N SER A 152 -4.93 0.20 -12.86
CA SER A 152 -4.52 -0.59 -14.03
C SER A 152 -3.14 -1.23 -13.85
N THR A 153 -2.16 -0.52 -13.28
CA THR A 153 -0.85 -1.10 -12.95
C THR A 153 -0.97 -2.19 -11.89
N SER A 154 -1.76 -1.97 -10.83
CA SER A 154 -1.98 -2.98 -9.79
C SER A 154 -2.64 -4.23 -10.35
N LEU A 155 -3.64 -4.06 -11.22
CA LEU A 155 -4.31 -5.17 -11.89
C LEU A 155 -3.38 -5.93 -12.84
N SER A 156 -2.48 -5.22 -13.53
CA SER A 156 -1.44 -5.82 -14.38
C SER A 156 -0.48 -6.68 -13.56
N VAL A 157 -0.11 -6.24 -12.34
CA VAL A 157 0.72 -7.03 -11.42
C VAL A 157 -0.02 -8.27 -10.91
N VAL A 158 -1.30 -8.12 -10.54
CA VAL A 158 -2.15 -9.27 -10.14
C VAL A 158 -2.26 -10.29 -11.28
N ALA A 159 -2.49 -9.83 -12.52
CA ALA A 159 -2.51 -10.69 -13.69
C ALA A 159 -1.14 -11.37 -13.91
N GLY A 160 -0.04 -10.64 -13.72
CA GLY A 160 1.31 -11.19 -13.77
C GLY A 160 1.53 -12.33 -12.77
N HIS A 161 1.02 -12.21 -11.55
CA HIS A 161 1.05 -13.30 -10.58
C HIS A 161 0.18 -14.50 -10.97
N ALA A 162 -0.94 -14.27 -11.67
CA ALA A 162 -1.86 -15.33 -12.08
C ALA A 162 -1.30 -16.17 -13.26
N PHE A 163 -0.53 -15.57 -14.16
CA PHE A 163 0.01 -16.26 -15.34
C PHE A 163 1.45 -16.74 -15.16
N ASP A 164 2.37 -15.86 -14.74
CA ASP A 164 3.78 -16.20 -14.53
C ASP A 164 4.48 -15.19 -13.60
N ALA A 165 4.40 -15.45 -12.29
CA ALA A 165 5.04 -14.63 -11.27
C ALA A 165 6.58 -14.55 -11.44
N ARG A 166 7.22 -15.57 -12.03
CA ARG A 166 8.68 -15.61 -12.16
C ARG A 166 9.17 -14.60 -13.20
N SER A 167 8.42 -14.43 -14.29
CA SER A 167 8.72 -13.38 -15.28
C SER A 167 8.57 -11.97 -14.69
N LEU A 168 7.60 -11.77 -13.78
CA LEU A 168 7.45 -10.50 -13.06
C LEU A 168 8.69 -10.21 -12.19
N TYR A 169 9.22 -11.22 -11.49
CA TYR A 169 10.40 -11.07 -10.61
C TYR A 169 11.72 -10.87 -11.34
N LYS A 170 11.82 -11.19 -12.64
CA LYS A 170 13.00 -10.85 -13.46
C LYS A 170 13.12 -9.34 -13.69
N MET A 171 12.02 -8.60 -13.59
CA MET A 171 12.05 -7.14 -13.67
C MET A 171 12.43 -6.55 -12.30
N ARG A 172 13.58 -5.89 -12.24
CA ARG A 172 14.12 -5.29 -11.00
C ARG A 172 13.17 -4.34 -10.28
N LEU A 173 12.23 -3.73 -11.01
CA LEU A 173 11.21 -2.83 -10.45
C LEU A 173 10.12 -3.57 -9.65
N PHE A 174 9.81 -4.81 -10.05
CA PHE A 174 8.75 -5.65 -9.46
C PHE A 174 9.30 -6.78 -8.59
N ASP A 175 10.62 -6.95 -8.54
CA ASP A 175 11.26 -7.91 -7.65
C ASP A 175 10.98 -7.55 -6.17
N GLY A 176 10.23 -8.44 -5.50
CA GLY A 176 9.78 -8.26 -4.11
C GLY A 176 8.30 -7.83 -3.98
N VAL A 177 7.56 -7.63 -5.08
CA VAL A 177 6.13 -7.33 -4.98
C VAL A 177 5.38 -8.60 -4.56
N SER A 178 4.66 -8.49 -3.46
CA SER A 178 3.82 -9.56 -2.93
C SER A 178 2.41 -9.46 -3.53
N LEU A 179 1.79 -10.62 -3.78
CA LEU A 179 0.40 -10.66 -4.27
C LEU A 179 -0.58 -9.91 -3.33
N PRO A 180 -0.52 -10.06 -1.99
CA PRO A 180 -1.36 -9.27 -1.08
C PRO A 180 -1.22 -7.76 -1.29
N SER A 181 0.02 -7.27 -1.47
CA SER A 181 0.24 -5.84 -1.69
C SER A 181 -0.38 -5.33 -2.99
N ALA A 182 -0.29 -6.10 -4.08
CA ALA A 182 -0.90 -5.74 -5.36
C ALA A 182 -2.44 -5.69 -5.27
N LEU A 183 -3.05 -6.63 -4.56
CA LEU A 183 -4.50 -6.63 -4.32
C LEU A 183 -4.94 -5.43 -3.46
N LEU A 184 -4.20 -5.11 -2.39
CA LEU A 184 -4.50 -3.95 -1.55
C LEU A 184 -4.38 -2.64 -2.32
N PHE A 185 -3.37 -2.50 -3.19
CA PHE A 185 -3.28 -1.33 -4.07
C PHE A 185 -4.45 -1.24 -5.04
N ALA A 186 -4.81 -2.34 -5.71
CA ALA A 186 -5.95 -2.37 -6.62
C ALA A 186 -7.24 -1.94 -5.92
N LEU A 187 -7.50 -2.47 -4.72
CA LEU A 187 -8.65 -2.08 -3.90
C LEU A 187 -8.60 -0.60 -3.49
N PHE A 188 -7.44 -0.11 -3.04
CA PHE A 188 -7.26 1.28 -2.66
C PHE A 188 -7.51 2.23 -3.83
N PHE A 189 -6.89 2.01 -4.98
CA PHE A 189 -7.06 2.87 -6.15
C PHE A 189 -8.48 2.80 -6.73
N ALA A 190 -9.14 1.64 -6.68
CA ALA A 190 -10.56 1.54 -7.02
C ALA A 190 -11.43 2.36 -6.06
N ALA A 191 -11.16 2.31 -4.76
CA ALA A 191 -11.89 3.11 -3.77
C ALA A 191 -11.72 4.61 -4.00
N VAL A 192 -10.49 5.05 -4.30
CA VAL A 192 -10.21 6.45 -4.65
C VAL A 192 -10.93 6.86 -5.93
N ALA A 193 -10.89 6.05 -6.99
CA ALA A 193 -11.56 6.34 -8.25
C ALA A 193 -13.08 6.47 -8.08
N LEU A 194 -13.71 5.55 -7.34
CA LEU A 194 -15.15 5.59 -7.04
C LEU A 194 -15.52 6.82 -6.21
N LEU A 195 -14.64 7.25 -5.30
CA LEU A 195 -14.87 8.45 -4.50
C LEU A 195 -14.80 9.72 -5.34
N GLN A 196 -13.97 9.75 -6.39
CA GLN A 196 -13.91 10.89 -7.33
C GLN A 196 -15.11 10.94 -8.27
N ILE A 197 -15.51 9.82 -8.87
CA ILE A 197 -16.65 9.78 -9.79
C ILE A 197 -17.95 10.28 -9.11
N GLN A 198 -18.15 9.95 -7.83
CA GLN A 198 -19.33 10.43 -7.09
C GLN A 198 -19.29 11.92 -6.72
N HIS A 199 -18.15 12.59 -6.86
CA HIS A 199 -18.05 14.03 -6.61
C HIS A 199 -18.41 14.87 -7.85
N ASP A 200 -18.44 14.26 -9.04
CA ASP A 200 -18.78 14.92 -10.30
C ASP A 200 -20.29 14.92 -10.61
N GLU A 201 -21.09 14.10 -9.88
CA GLU A 201 -22.56 14.06 -9.96
C GLU A 201 -23.22 15.06 -8.98
#